data_AF-A0A662DAM1-F1
#
_entry.id   AF-A0A662DAM1-F1
#
_cell.length_a   1.000
_cell.length_b   1.000
_cell.length_c   1.000
_cell.angle_alpha   90.00
_cell.angle_beta   90.00
_cell.angle_gamma   90.00
#
_symmetry.space_group_name_H-M   'P 1'
#
loop_
_entity.id
_entity.type
_entity.pdbx_description
1 polymer ?
#
loop_
_entity_poly.entity_id
_entity_poly.type
_entity_poly.pdbx_seq_one_letter_code
_entity_poly.pdbx_strand_id
1 'polypeptide(L)'
;MPLHGCARRRIVRSRQREGRANSSWQFGGGDVVIITAGLDVGSTYTKAVIQAEDGEILGKAYGPTGFRLREVARSMYDEALEDAGLHEKDIDYLIATGSGRHQVDFKDLHVTDLTASARGACFLFPDTRTILDIGGQTMKASRVDKSAQVQSFRLNDKCAAGTGAFLEKTARYMGYSTQEIGALMTISKDPVPISGVCAVFAESEVINHLSIGTSPADIMQGAIESLTGRSVQLMKRVRAEPEYTLIGGILRFETMGRSVSEVLDAEVNVPDGEMVQYVSALGCAILARRRLDRLRSEGNLEAAVSA
;
A
#
# COMPACT_ATOMS: atom_id res chain seq x y z
N MET A 1 34.90 -25.24 -26.42
CA MET A 1 33.78 -26.18 -26.21
C MET A 1 32.78 -25.53 -25.27
N PRO A 2 31.47 -25.68 -25.54
CA PRO A 2 30.54 -24.59 -25.93
C PRO A 2 29.85 -23.94 -24.71
N LEU A 3 29.59 -22.63 -24.69
CA LEU A 3 28.54 -21.88 -25.41
C LEU A 3 27.13 -22.44 -25.22
N HIS A 4 26.47 -22.04 -24.13
CA HIS A 4 25.00 -21.99 -24.06
C HIS A 4 24.57 -20.56 -23.67
N GLY A 5 24.17 -19.81 -24.68
CA GLY A 5 23.30 -18.65 -24.50
C GLY A 5 21.84 -19.08 -24.68
N CYS A 6 20.93 -18.49 -23.91
CA CYS A 6 19.49 -18.32 -24.19
C CYS A 6 18.88 -17.63 -22.96
N ALA A 7 18.14 -16.53 -22.97
CA ALA A 7 17.68 -15.61 -23.99
C ALA A 7 17.42 -14.26 -23.31
N ARG A 8 17.60 -13.17 -24.06
CA ARG A 8 17.28 -11.80 -23.65
C ARG A 8 15.75 -11.55 -23.71
N ARG A 9 15.29 -10.60 -22.89
CA ARG A 9 14.10 -9.73 -22.99
C ARG A 9 12.73 -10.29 -22.53
N ARG A 10 12.20 -9.67 -21.46
CA ARG A 10 10.93 -8.92 -21.57
C ARG A 10 11.17 -7.48 -21.11
N ILE A 11 11.29 -6.60 -22.10
CA ILE A 11 11.07 -5.16 -21.93
C ILE A 11 9.55 -5.02 -21.77
N VAL A 12 9.07 -4.68 -20.58
CA VAL A 12 7.71 -4.18 -20.43
C VAL A 12 7.69 -2.82 -21.13
N ARG A 13 7.01 -2.75 -22.27
CA ARG A 13 6.84 -1.50 -23.01
C ARG A 13 6.07 -0.54 -22.12
N SER A 14 6.75 0.48 -21.60
CA SER A 14 6.12 1.71 -21.12
C SER A 14 5.32 2.30 -22.28
N ARG A 15 3.99 2.17 -22.28
CA ARG A 15 3.15 3.02 -23.13
C ARG A 15 3.20 4.42 -22.54
N GLN A 16 3.89 5.31 -23.24
CA GLN A 16 3.76 6.74 -23.05
C GLN A 16 2.26 7.10 -23.07
N ARG A 17 1.79 7.80 -22.03
CA ARG A 17 0.47 8.43 -21.99
C ARG A 17 0.49 9.61 -22.95
N GLU A 18 0.09 9.39 -24.20
CA GLU A 18 -0.39 10.46 -25.07
C GLU A 18 -1.86 10.74 -24.74
N GLY A 19 -2.17 12.01 -24.55
CA GLY A 19 -3.44 12.48 -24.00
C GLY A 19 -4.67 12.01 -24.77
N ARG A 20 -5.70 11.63 -24.00
CA ARG A 20 -7.09 11.59 -24.45
C ARG A 20 -7.99 12.13 -23.34
N ALA A 21 -8.25 13.42 -23.40
CA ALA A 21 -9.54 13.93 -23.00
C ALA A 21 -10.56 13.47 -24.07
N ASN A 22 -11.75 13.05 -23.62
CA ASN A 22 -12.86 12.53 -24.42
C ASN A 22 -12.65 11.13 -25.05
N SER A 23 -12.84 10.08 -24.26
CA SER A 23 -13.48 8.87 -24.77
C SER A 23 -14.75 8.60 -23.96
N SER A 24 -15.90 8.93 -24.53
CA SER A 24 -17.15 8.27 -24.17
C SER A 24 -16.91 6.77 -24.33
N TRP A 25 -16.89 6.02 -23.22
CA TRP A 25 -16.85 4.57 -23.27
C TRP A 25 -18.10 4.08 -24.01
N GLN A 26 -17.96 3.82 -25.31
CA GLN A 26 -18.98 3.12 -26.07
C GLN A 26 -18.77 1.64 -25.81
N PHE A 27 -19.43 1.14 -24.76
CA PHE A 27 -19.52 -0.29 -24.48
C PHE A 27 -20.35 -0.94 -25.57
N GLY A 28 -19.67 -1.53 -26.55
CA GLY A 28 -20.31 -2.30 -27.61
C GLY A 28 -20.85 -3.61 -27.06
N GLY A 29 -22.18 -3.72 -26.98
CA GLY A 29 -22.90 -4.99 -26.87
C GLY A 29 -23.05 -5.60 -25.47
N GLY A 30 -24.22 -5.41 -24.86
CA GLY A 30 -24.98 -6.44 -24.13
C GLY A 30 -24.48 -7.00 -22.80
N ASP A 31 -23.19 -6.92 -22.47
CA ASP A 31 -22.66 -7.49 -21.22
C ASP A 31 -22.64 -6.45 -20.10
N VAL A 32 -23.32 -6.74 -19.00
CA VAL A 32 -23.32 -5.91 -17.79
C VAL A 32 -21.93 -6.02 -17.16
N VAL A 33 -21.07 -5.04 -17.44
CA VAL A 33 -19.75 -4.93 -16.82
C VAL A 33 -19.95 -4.51 -15.39
N ILE A 34 -19.69 -5.42 -14.45
CA ILE A 34 -19.73 -5.06 -13.03
C ILE A 34 -18.50 -4.20 -12.73
N ILE A 35 -18.68 -3.13 -11.98
CA ILE A 35 -17.64 -2.23 -11.51
C ILE A 35 -17.71 -2.14 -9.99
N THR A 36 -16.56 -2.29 -9.35
CA THR A 36 -16.47 -2.33 -7.89
C THR A 36 -15.45 -1.33 -7.38
N ALA A 37 -15.69 -0.81 -6.18
CA ALA A 37 -14.82 0.17 -5.56
C ALA A 37 -14.29 -0.31 -4.21
N GLY A 38 -13.10 0.18 -3.87
CA GLY A 38 -12.46 -0.06 -2.60
C GLY A 38 -11.86 1.21 -2.02
N LEU A 39 -12.06 1.43 -0.73
CA LEU A 39 -11.61 2.63 -0.03
C LEU A 39 -10.81 2.27 1.23
N ASP A 40 -9.54 2.66 1.30
CA ASP A 40 -8.71 2.56 2.49
C ASP A 40 -8.57 3.92 3.17
N VAL A 41 -9.32 4.14 4.26
CA VAL A 41 -9.20 5.34 5.10
C VAL A 41 -8.14 5.10 6.18
N GLY A 42 -6.88 5.18 5.78
CA GLY A 42 -5.72 5.00 6.65
C GLY A 42 -5.49 6.21 7.58
N SER A 43 -4.57 6.08 8.54
CA SER A 43 -4.27 7.14 9.51
C SER A 43 -3.46 8.31 8.95
N THR A 44 -2.80 8.13 7.81
CA THR A 44 -1.97 9.16 7.16
C THR A 44 -2.47 9.50 5.77
N TYR A 45 -2.84 8.49 5.00
CA TYR A 45 -3.36 8.64 3.64
C TYR A 45 -4.64 7.83 3.46
N THR A 46 -5.59 8.43 2.77
CA THR A 46 -6.82 7.80 2.27
C THR A 46 -6.64 7.46 0.80
N LYS A 47 -7.04 6.25 0.38
CA LYS A 47 -6.86 5.77 -1.00
C LYS A 47 -8.16 5.16 -1.51
N ALA A 48 -8.51 5.44 -2.74
CA ALA A 48 -9.62 4.84 -3.46
C ALA A 48 -9.12 4.10 -4.71
N VAL A 49 -9.75 2.98 -5.04
CA VAL A 49 -9.52 2.20 -6.26
C VAL A 49 -10.88 1.80 -6.83
N ILE A 50 -11.04 1.98 -8.14
CA ILE A 50 -12.16 1.47 -8.93
C ILE A 50 -11.64 0.38 -9.85
N GLN A 51 -12.31 -0.77 -9.85
CA GLN A 51 -11.86 -1.96 -10.56
C GLN A 51 -13.00 -2.56 -11.40
N ALA A 52 -12.69 -2.88 -12.65
CA ALA A 52 -13.54 -3.65 -13.55
C ALA A 52 -13.57 -5.15 -13.19
N GLU A 53 -14.46 -5.88 -13.83
CA GLU A 53 -14.64 -7.32 -13.63
C GLU A 53 -13.43 -8.18 -13.97
N ASP A 54 -12.69 -7.80 -15.00
CA ASP A 54 -11.48 -8.50 -15.43
C ASP A 54 -10.26 -8.18 -14.55
N GLY A 55 -10.44 -7.34 -13.53
CA GLY A 55 -9.42 -6.91 -12.61
C GLY A 55 -8.66 -5.65 -13.04
N GLU A 56 -9.01 -5.02 -14.17
CA GLU A 56 -8.42 -3.74 -14.58
C GLU A 56 -8.75 -2.63 -13.57
N ILE A 57 -7.74 -1.84 -13.18
CA ILE A 57 -7.94 -0.64 -12.38
C ILE A 57 -8.35 0.49 -13.31
N LEU A 58 -9.60 0.93 -13.19
CA LEU A 58 -10.19 1.99 -14.03
C LEU A 58 -9.85 3.39 -13.53
N GLY A 59 -9.77 3.55 -12.20
CA GLY A 59 -9.45 4.84 -11.58
C GLY A 59 -8.91 4.66 -10.17
N LYS A 60 -8.07 5.60 -9.74
CA LYS A 60 -7.49 5.60 -8.40
C LYS A 60 -7.21 7.03 -7.93
N ALA A 61 -7.32 7.24 -6.63
CA ALA A 61 -6.96 8.52 -6.02
C ALA A 61 -6.39 8.31 -4.62
N TYR A 62 -5.48 9.17 -4.19
CA TYR A 62 -4.96 9.18 -2.83
C TYR A 62 -4.66 10.58 -2.33
N GLY A 63 -4.77 10.77 -1.02
CA GLY A 63 -4.61 12.07 -0.40
C GLY A 63 -4.40 11.97 1.10
N PRO A 64 -3.90 13.05 1.73
CA PRO A 64 -3.66 13.07 3.18
C PRO A 64 -4.98 12.96 3.93
N THR A 65 -5.07 12.03 4.89
CA THR A 65 -6.31 11.75 5.63
C THR A 65 -6.79 12.93 6.48
N GLY A 66 -5.87 13.62 7.18
CA GLY A 66 -6.24 14.68 8.11
C GLY A 66 -7.19 14.22 9.22
N PHE A 67 -8.07 15.11 9.67
CA PHE A 67 -9.02 14.85 10.77
C PHE A 67 -10.48 14.69 10.32
N ARG A 68 -10.84 15.18 9.12
CA ARG A 68 -12.21 15.14 8.57
C ARG A 68 -12.40 13.85 7.76
N LEU A 69 -12.40 12.70 8.45
CA LEU A 69 -12.34 11.37 7.84
C LEU A 69 -13.44 11.10 6.79
N ARG A 70 -14.69 11.53 7.06
CA ARG A 70 -15.81 11.35 6.13
C ARG A 70 -15.64 12.15 4.85
N GLU A 71 -15.12 13.37 4.96
CA GLU A 71 -14.96 14.29 3.83
C GLU A 71 -13.80 13.88 2.95
N VAL A 72 -12.66 13.51 3.53
CA VAL A 72 -11.54 12.99 2.74
C VAL A 72 -11.89 11.65 2.09
N ALA A 73 -12.66 10.79 2.76
CA ALA A 73 -13.17 9.56 2.17
C ALA A 73 -14.02 9.83 0.92
N ARG A 74 -14.94 10.81 1.00
CA ARG A 74 -15.75 11.23 -0.14
C ARG A 74 -14.91 11.83 -1.25
N SER A 75 -14.02 12.78 -0.93
CA SER A 75 -13.13 13.44 -1.90
C SER A 75 -12.29 12.43 -2.68
N MET A 76 -11.65 11.48 -1.99
CA MET A 76 -10.82 10.47 -2.65
C MET A 76 -11.65 9.50 -3.49
N TYR A 77 -12.88 9.21 -3.09
CA TYR A 77 -13.77 8.39 -3.90
C TYR A 77 -14.24 9.14 -5.16
N ASP A 78 -14.60 10.42 -5.04
CA ASP A 78 -14.98 11.29 -6.16
C ASP A 78 -13.82 11.46 -7.15
N GLU A 79 -12.61 11.71 -6.67
CA GLU A 79 -11.42 11.83 -7.53
C GLU A 79 -11.11 10.52 -8.27
N ALA A 80 -11.33 9.35 -7.64
CA ALA A 80 -11.16 8.08 -8.32
C ALA A 80 -12.24 7.81 -9.37
N LEU A 81 -13.48 8.26 -9.12
CA LEU A 81 -14.58 8.22 -10.11
C LEU A 81 -14.28 9.12 -11.31
N GLU A 82 -13.77 10.33 -11.05
CA GLU A 82 -13.33 11.27 -12.09
C GLU A 82 -12.18 10.71 -12.93
N ASP A 83 -11.16 10.10 -12.30
CA ASP A 83 -10.04 9.45 -12.99
C ASP A 83 -10.53 8.28 -13.88
N ALA A 84 -11.57 7.56 -13.45
CA ALA A 84 -12.21 6.50 -14.24
C ALA A 84 -13.19 7.02 -15.32
N GLY A 85 -13.63 8.28 -15.24
CA GLY A 85 -14.71 8.82 -16.07
C GLY A 85 -16.08 8.19 -15.78
N LEU A 86 -16.34 7.84 -14.52
CA LEU A 86 -17.55 7.17 -14.05
C LEU A 86 -18.32 8.03 -13.05
N HIS A 87 -19.58 7.69 -12.81
CA HIS A 87 -20.41 8.24 -11.76
C HIS A 87 -20.67 7.19 -10.67
N GLU A 88 -21.06 7.64 -9.48
CA GLU A 88 -21.34 6.74 -8.35
C GLU A 88 -22.40 5.68 -8.65
N LYS A 89 -23.41 6.01 -9.45
CA LYS A 89 -24.44 5.06 -9.91
C LYS A 89 -23.91 3.92 -10.79
N ASP A 90 -22.68 4.06 -11.31
CA ASP A 90 -22.03 3.05 -12.14
C ASP A 90 -21.24 2.03 -11.28
N ILE A 91 -21.18 2.23 -9.95
CA ILE A 91 -20.48 1.34 -9.02
C ILE A 91 -21.47 0.38 -8.38
N ASP A 92 -21.27 -0.92 -8.59
CA ASP A 92 -22.17 -1.97 -8.09
C ASP A 92 -21.97 -2.31 -6.62
N TYR A 93 -20.75 -2.09 -6.09
CA TYR A 93 -20.44 -2.36 -4.68
C TYR A 93 -19.14 -1.68 -4.25
N LEU A 94 -19.17 -1.07 -3.07
CA LEU A 94 -18.08 -0.37 -2.42
C LEU A 94 -17.78 -1.00 -1.04
N ILE A 95 -16.53 -1.40 -0.85
CA ILE A 95 -16.03 -1.82 0.46
C ILE A 95 -15.02 -0.82 1.01
N ALA A 96 -15.17 -0.48 2.29
CA ALA A 96 -14.20 0.34 3.02
C ALA A 96 -13.32 -0.46 4.00
N THR A 97 -12.10 0.03 4.22
CA THR A 97 -11.14 -0.48 5.21
C THR A 97 -10.33 0.67 5.83
N GLY A 98 -9.32 0.34 6.63
CA GLY A 98 -8.49 1.29 7.35
C GLY A 98 -9.09 1.71 8.70
N SER A 99 -8.38 2.60 9.40
CA SER A 99 -8.80 3.11 10.72
C SER A 99 -10.09 3.93 10.65
N GLY A 100 -10.33 4.60 9.52
CA GLY A 100 -11.51 5.45 9.30
C GLY A 100 -12.69 4.76 8.63
N ARG A 101 -12.64 3.44 8.36
CA ARG A 101 -13.70 2.70 7.63
C ARG A 101 -15.13 2.92 8.15
N HIS A 102 -15.28 3.17 9.45
CA HIS A 102 -16.58 3.40 10.08
C HIS A 102 -17.18 4.77 9.74
N GLN A 103 -16.35 5.73 9.31
CA GLN A 103 -16.76 7.09 8.94
C GLN A 103 -17.23 7.22 7.49
N VAL A 104 -17.07 6.16 6.69
CA VAL A 104 -17.53 6.10 5.30
C VAL A 104 -18.99 5.66 5.31
N ASP A 105 -19.94 6.57 5.26
CA ASP A 105 -21.37 6.27 5.40
C ASP A 105 -22.03 5.80 4.09
N PHE A 106 -21.38 6.04 2.95
CA PHE A 106 -21.83 5.64 1.62
C PHE A 106 -21.24 4.28 1.16
N LYS A 107 -20.70 3.47 2.08
CA LYS A 107 -20.17 2.12 1.76
C LYS A 107 -21.26 1.06 1.92
N ASP A 108 -21.17 -0.01 1.16
CA ASP A 108 -22.03 -1.19 1.35
C ASP A 108 -21.56 -2.07 2.50
N LEU A 109 -20.23 -2.21 2.63
CA LEU A 109 -19.62 -3.04 3.66
C LEU A 109 -18.27 -2.48 4.08
N HIS A 110 -17.82 -2.87 5.27
CA HIS A 110 -16.43 -2.68 5.67
C HIS A 110 -15.77 -3.98 6.10
N VAL A 111 -14.46 -4.03 5.94
CA VAL A 111 -13.63 -5.15 6.37
C VAL A 111 -12.44 -4.65 7.19
N THR A 112 -11.69 -5.58 7.78
CA THR A 112 -10.43 -5.22 8.44
C THR A 112 -9.35 -4.95 7.39
N ASP A 113 -8.40 -4.08 7.73
CA ASP A 113 -7.26 -3.78 6.87
C ASP A 113 -6.36 -5.01 6.63
N LEU A 114 -6.29 -5.94 7.59
CA LEU A 114 -5.62 -7.23 7.41
C LEU A 114 -6.29 -8.08 6.33
N THR A 115 -7.63 -8.12 6.29
CA THR A 115 -8.37 -8.85 5.27
C THR A 115 -8.21 -8.21 3.89
N ALA A 116 -8.27 -6.88 3.83
CA ALA A 116 -8.12 -6.13 2.59
C ALA A 116 -6.71 -6.27 2.02
N SER A 117 -5.68 -5.97 2.81
CA SER A 117 -4.27 -6.13 2.40
C SER A 117 -3.94 -7.56 1.97
N ALA A 118 -4.44 -8.59 2.67
CA ALA A 118 -4.27 -9.98 2.25
C ALA A 118 -4.82 -10.25 0.85
N ARG A 119 -6.01 -9.72 0.53
CA ARG A 119 -6.66 -9.90 -0.76
C ARG A 119 -5.92 -9.16 -1.87
N GLY A 120 -5.52 -7.91 -1.63
CA GLY A 120 -4.78 -7.12 -2.60
C GLY A 120 -3.39 -7.70 -2.86
N ALA A 121 -2.66 -8.10 -1.82
CA ALA A 121 -1.32 -8.67 -1.94
C ALA A 121 -1.33 -9.98 -2.72
N CYS A 122 -2.25 -10.90 -2.40
CA CYS A 122 -2.37 -12.17 -3.12
C CYS A 122 -2.93 -12.03 -4.54
N PHE A 123 -3.61 -10.93 -4.86
CA PHE A 123 -4.01 -10.65 -6.24
C PHE A 123 -2.81 -10.22 -7.09
N LEU A 124 -1.95 -9.36 -6.55
CA LEU A 124 -0.74 -8.91 -7.25
C LEU A 124 0.34 -10.00 -7.29
N PHE A 125 0.46 -10.78 -6.22
CA PHE A 125 1.47 -11.83 -6.05
C PHE A 125 0.79 -13.11 -5.52
N PRO A 126 0.31 -14.01 -6.39
CA PRO A 126 -0.51 -15.18 -6.02
C PRO A 126 0.09 -16.12 -4.97
N ASP A 127 1.41 -16.21 -4.91
CA ASP A 127 2.11 -17.10 -3.99
C ASP A 127 2.38 -16.49 -2.60
N THR A 128 2.00 -15.22 -2.37
CA THR A 128 2.20 -14.51 -1.10
C THR A 128 1.85 -15.39 0.11
N ARG A 129 2.82 -15.56 1.03
CA ARG A 129 2.64 -16.25 2.31
C ARG A 129 2.72 -15.30 3.49
N THR A 130 3.53 -14.26 3.37
CA THR A 130 3.73 -13.28 4.43
C THR A 130 3.63 -11.88 3.85
N ILE A 131 2.89 -11.01 4.52
CA ILE A 131 2.75 -9.60 4.17
C ILE A 131 3.40 -8.77 5.27
N LEU A 132 4.21 -7.79 4.86
CA LEU A 132 4.71 -6.73 5.72
C LEU A 132 4.16 -5.40 5.19
N ASP A 133 3.22 -4.82 5.94
CA ASP A 133 2.63 -3.51 5.66
C ASP A 133 3.29 -2.46 6.56
N ILE A 134 3.96 -1.50 5.96
CA ILE A 134 4.57 -0.39 6.69
C ILE A 134 3.93 0.94 6.27
N GLY A 135 2.95 1.35 7.06
CA GLY A 135 2.24 2.61 6.92
C GLY A 135 2.89 3.77 7.67
N GLY A 136 2.20 4.91 7.68
CA GLY A 136 2.67 6.12 8.36
C GLY A 136 2.69 5.98 9.89
N GLN A 137 1.63 5.43 10.49
CA GLN A 137 1.51 5.30 11.96
C GLN A 137 1.50 3.86 12.47
N THR A 138 1.43 2.87 11.56
CA THR A 138 1.35 1.46 11.95
C THR A 138 2.26 0.60 11.09
N MET A 139 2.76 -0.48 11.67
CA MET A 139 3.46 -1.54 10.95
C MET A 139 2.81 -2.89 11.28
N LYS A 140 2.56 -3.70 10.26
CA LYS A 140 1.87 -4.99 10.39
C LYS A 140 2.67 -6.07 9.70
N ALA A 141 2.79 -7.23 10.34
CA ALA A 141 3.22 -8.45 9.68
C ALA A 141 2.09 -9.48 9.80
N SER A 142 1.76 -10.17 8.70
CA SER A 142 0.73 -11.20 8.71
C SER A 142 1.09 -12.37 7.82
N ARG A 143 0.81 -13.59 8.28
CA ARG A 143 0.83 -14.78 7.43
C ARG A 143 -0.56 -15.05 6.87
N VAL A 144 -0.58 -15.48 5.61
CA VAL A 144 -1.81 -15.80 4.88
C VAL A 144 -1.73 -17.20 4.28
N ASP A 145 -2.89 -17.85 4.13
CA ASP A 145 -2.99 -19.13 3.43
C ASP A 145 -3.20 -18.97 1.91
N LYS A 146 -3.28 -20.09 1.18
CA LYS A 146 -3.54 -20.12 -0.27
C LYS A 146 -4.89 -19.49 -0.66
N SER A 147 -5.82 -19.38 0.27
CA SER A 147 -7.11 -18.72 0.09
C SER A 147 -7.06 -17.26 0.53
N ALA A 148 -5.86 -16.71 0.73
CA ALA A 148 -5.57 -15.36 1.22
C ALA A 148 -6.34 -14.99 2.51
N GLN A 149 -6.56 -15.98 3.38
CA GLN A 149 -7.07 -15.75 4.74
C GLN A 149 -5.90 -15.52 5.69
N VAL A 150 -6.06 -14.58 6.62
CA VAL A 150 -5.05 -14.22 7.61
C VAL A 150 -5.00 -15.30 8.70
N GLN A 151 -3.89 -16.02 8.78
CA GLN A 151 -3.66 -17.11 9.73
C GLN A 151 -3.07 -16.61 11.05
N SER A 152 -2.20 -15.61 10.99
CA SER A 152 -1.62 -14.97 12.16
C SER A 152 -1.13 -13.58 11.81
N PHE A 153 -1.16 -12.65 12.77
CA PHE A 153 -0.63 -11.30 12.56
C PHE A 153 0.01 -10.73 13.83
N ARG A 154 0.87 -9.73 13.63
CA ARG A 154 1.37 -8.83 14.67
C ARG A 154 1.24 -7.40 14.16
N LEU A 155 0.79 -6.53 15.05
CA LEU A 155 0.61 -5.11 14.81
C LEU A 155 1.52 -4.35 15.78
N ASN A 156 2.24 -3.36 15.24
CA ASN A 156 2.83 -2.28 16.01
C ASN A 156 2.10 -0.99 15.66
N ASP A 157 1.29 -0.52 16.60
CA ASP A 157 0.50 0.72 16.53
C ASP A 157 0.78 1.67 17.71
N LYS A 158 1.58 1.24 18.69
CA LYS A 158 1.90 2.03 19.89
C LYS A 158 3.19 2.83 19.76
N CYS A 159 4.09 2.45 18.85
CA CYS A 159 5.40 3.04 18.72
C CYS A 159 5.68 3.53 17.29
N ALA A 160 5.90 4.85 17.17
CA ALA A 160 6.22 5.52 15.91
C ALA A 160 7.58 5.12 15.33
N ALA A 161 8.53 4.63 16.15
CA ALA A 161 9.89 4.33 15.70
C ALA A 161 9.94 3.28 14.57
N GLY A 162 8.91 2.43 14.43
CA GLY A 162 8.81 1.40 13.39
C GLY A 162 7.94 1.78 12.20
N THR A 163 7.63 3.06 11.98
CA THR A 163 6.62 3.48 10.99
C THR A 163 7.07 4.71 10.21
N GLY A 164 6.31 5.14 9.20
CA GLY A 164 6.68 6.27 8.35
C GLY A 164 6.80 7.59 9.10
N ALA A 165 6.09 7.73 10.22
CA ALA A 165 6.19 8.87 11.13
C ALA A 165 7.60 9.05 11.70
N PHE A 166 8.38 7.97 11.85
CA PHE A 166 9.78 8.07 12.24
C PHE A 166 10.59 8.76 11.15
N LEU A 167 10.49 8.30 9.90
CA LEU A 167 11.22 8.87 8.77
C LEU A 167 10.81 10.32 8.49
N GLU A 168 9.52 10.62 8.60
CA GLU A 168 8.99 11.98 8.46
C GLU A 168 9.58 12.93 9.50
N LYS A 169 9.65 12.50 10.78
CA LYS A 169 10.28 13.28 11.84
C LYS A 169 11.77 13.46 11.61
N THR A 170 12.49 12.39 11.26
CA THR A 170 13.91 12.46 10.94
C THR A 170 14.20 13.44 9.81
N ALA A 171 13.42 13.40 8.71
CA ALA A 171 13.54 14.36 7.62
C ALA A 171 13.32 15.79 8.12
N ARG A 172 12.26 16.01 8.90
CA ARG A 172 11.91 17.33 9.45
C ARG A 172 13.02 17.90 10.35
N TYR A 173 13.63 17.09 11.22
CA TYR A 173 14.71 17.54 12.10
C TYR A 173 15.95 18.00 11.32
N MET A 174 16.18 17.41 10.15
CA MET A 174 17.25 17.80 9.23
C MET A 174 16.85 18.96 8.30
N GLY A 175 15.61 19.45 8.37
CA GLY A 175 15.10 20.53 7.51
C GLY A 175 14.55 20.08 6.15
N TYR A 176 14.23 18.80 5.97
CA TYR A 176 13.72 18.24 4.71
C TYR A 176 12.24 17.87 4.78
N SER A 177 11.60 17.87 3.61
CA SER A 177 10.25 17.37 3.39
C SER A 177 10.21 15.86 3.14
N THR A 178 9.02 15.25 3.25
CA THR A 178 8.84 13.82 2.99
C THR A 178 9.09 13.41 1.53
N GLN A 179 9.00 14.37 0.62
CA GLN A 179 9.23 14.21 -0.82
C GLN A 179 10.73 14.06 -1.11
N GLU A 180 11.58 14.65 -0.26
CA GLU A 180 13.04 14.64 -0.41
C GLU A 180 13.70 13.38 0.18
N ILE A 181 12.99 12.62 1.01
CA ILE A 181 13.49 11.35 1.60
C ILE A 181 14.03 10.41 0.52
N GLY A 182 13.30 10.27 -0.58
CA GLY A 182 13.69 9.45 -1.74
C GLY A 182 15.09 9.81 -2.24
N ALA A 183 15.31 11.10 -2.53
CA ALA A 183 16.58 11.60 -3.04
C ALA A 183 17.72 11.43 -2.02
N LEU A 184 17.47 11.72 -0.74
CA LEU A 184 18.47 11.57 0.32
C LEU A 184 19.03 10.14 0.39
N MET A 185 18.17 9.12 0.32
CA MET A 185 18.64 7.72 0.43
C MET A 185 19.49 7.28 -0.76
N THR A 186 19.29 7.87 -1.95
CA THR A 186 20.04 7.47 -3.15
C THR A 186 21.50 7.94 -3.15
N ILE A 187 21.83 8.92 -2.30
CA ILE A 187 23.17 9.55 -2.27
C ILE A 187 23.94 9.26 -0.98
N SER A 188 23.40 8.40 -0.10
CA SER A 188 24.12 7.94 1.10
C SER A 188 25.37 7.15 0.70
N LYS A 189 26.43 7.31 1.49
CA LYS A 189 27.74 6.67 1.27
C LYS A 189 28.25 5.94 2.51
N ASP A 190 27.99 6.49 3.69
CA ASP A 190 28.50 5.97 4.96
C ASP A 190 27.42 6.11 6.04
N PRO A 191 26.40 5.22 6.02
CA PRO A 191 25.25 5.31 6.91
C PRO A 191 25.66 5.29 8.38
N VAL A 192 25.06 6.19 9.19
CA VAL A 192 25.31 6.22 10.64
C VAL A 192 24.20 5.50 11.39
N PRO A 193 24.52 4.73 12.45
CA PRO A 193 23.48 4.08 13.23
C PRO A 193 22.62 5.12 13.94
N ILE A 194 21.30 4.99 13.78
CA ILE A 194 20.28 5.73 14.53
C ILE A 194 19.57 4.76 15.46
N SER A 195 19.69 4.97 16.77
CA SER A 195 18.95 4.19 17.74
C SER A 195 17.46 4.43 17.49
N GLY A 196 16.75 3.36 17.20
CA GLY A 196 15.30 3.43 17.00
C GLY A 196 14.55 2.79 18.16
N VAL A 197 15.13 2.91 19.36
CA VAL A 197 14.47 2.54 20.61
C VAL A 197 13.24 3.41 20.83
N CYS A 198 13.35 4.71 20.58
CA CYS A 198 12.27 5.67 20.69
C CYS A 198 12.46 6.79 19.66
N ALA A 199 11.39 7.19 18.96
CA ALA A 199 11.45 8.30 18.02
C ALA A 199 11.85 9.63 18.67
N VAL A 200 11.61 9.79 19.98
CA VAL A 200 12.02 10.97 20.76
C VAL A 200 13.52 10.97 21.05
N PHE A 201 14.12 9.80 21.36
CA PHE A 201 15.57 9.75 21.59
C PHE A 201 16.33 9.81 20.27
N ALA A 202 15.77 9.24 19.21
CA ALA A 202 16.33 9.35 17.88
C ALA A 202 16.41 10.81 17.40
N GLU A 203 15.51 11.70 17.84
CA GLU A 203 15.61 13.14 17.56
C GLU A 203 16.93 13.73 18.07
N SER A 204 17.27 13.49 19.34
CA SER A 204 18.52 13.96 19.93
C SER A 204 19.75 13.40 19.21
N GLU A 205 19.70 12.13 18.80
CA GLU A 205 20.78 11.51 18.03
C GLU A 205 20.94 12.10 16.64
N VAL A 206 19.83 12.34 15.93
CA VAL A 206 19.82 13.01 14.62
C VAL A 206 20.41 14.42 14.75
N ILE A 207 19.99 15.19 15.75
CA ILE A 207 20.52 16.54 15.99
C ILE A 207 22.02 16.49 16.31
N ASN A 208 22.45 15.53 17.13
CA ASN A 208 23.87 15.35 17.45
C ASN A 208 24.69 15.04 16.18
N HIS A 209 24.25 14.09 15.35
CA HIS A 209 24.91 13.76 14.07
C HIS A 209 25.01 14.96 13.15
N LEU A 210 23.94 15.75 13.02
CA LEU A 210 23.97 17.00 12.26
C LEU A 210 25.01 17.99 12.82
N SER A 211 25.09 18.15 14.15
CA SER A 211 26.00 19.09 14.80
C SER A 211 27.48 18.78 14.57
N ILE A 212 27.82 17.50 14.37
CA ILE A 212 29.19 17.04 14.08
C ILE A 212 29.48 16.93 12.57
N GLY A 213 28.53 17.36 11.73
CA GLY A 213 28.69 17.46 10.28
C GLY A 213 28.37 16.18 9.50
N THR A 214 27.68 15.20 10.11
CA THR A 214 27.22 14.01 9.38
C THR A 214 26.22 14.40 8.29
N SER A 215 26.36 13.78 7.11
CA SER A 215 25.46 14.04 5.98
C SER A 215 24.01 13.63 6.29
N PRO A 216 23.00 14.46 5.94
CA PRO A 216 21.59 14.08 6.07
C PRO A 216 21.21 12.79 5.34
N ALA A 217 21.89 12.48 4.24
CA ALA A 217 21.70 11.24 3.50
C ALA A 217 22.06 10.00 4.33
N ASP A 218 23.19 10.05 5.02
CA ASP A 218 23.71 8.96 5.85
C ASP A 218 22.89 8.79 7.13
N ILE A 219 22.38 9.89 7.69
CA ILE A 219 21.43 9.86 8.81
C ILE A 219 20.11 9.21 8.38
N MET A 220 19.58 9.60 7.21
CA MET A 220 18.32 9.04 6.69
C MET A 220 18.45 7.54 6.40
N GLN A 221 19.56 7.12 5.81
CA GLN A 221 19.84 5.70 5.56
C GLN A 221 19.92 4.90 6.88
N GLY A 222 20.58 5.44 7.90
CA GLY A 222 20.59 4.86 9.24
C GLY A 222 19.20 4.71 9.87
N ALA A 223 18.31 5.68 9.64
CA ALA A 223 16.92 5.60 10.08
C ALA A 223 16.14 4.49 9.36
N ILE A 224 16.37 4.28 8.06
CA ILE A 224 15.79 3.18 7.27
C ILE A 224 16.27 1.82 7.77
N GLU A 225 17.56 1.67 8.06
CA GLU A 225 18.13 0.43 8.60
C GLU A 225 17.55 0.10 9.98
N SER A 226 17.41 1.12 10.83
CA SER A 226 16.77 1.00 12.14
C SER A 226 15.31 0.55 12.02
N LEU A 227 14.57 1.10 11.05
CA LEU A 227 13.18 0.71 10.77
C LEU A 227 13.13 -0.74 10.24
N THR A 228 13.99 -1.08 9.28
CA THR A 228 14.10 -2.42 8.67
C THR A 228 14.33 -3.49 9.72
N GLY A 229 15.25 -3.27 10.66
CA GLY A 229 15.51 -4.19 11.77
C GLY A 229 14.24 -4.46 12.59
N ARG A 230 13.43 -3.44 12.87
CA ARG A 230 12.14 -3.59 13.57
C ARG A 230 11.11 -4.34 12.73
N SER A 231 11.04 -4.07 11.43
CA SER A 231 10.14 -4.75 10.50
C SER A 231 10.42 -6.25 10.47
N VAL A 232 11.69 -6.64 10.31
CA VAL A 232 12.09 -8.05 10.30
C VAL A 232 11.86 -8.72 11.66
N GLN A 233 12.09 -8.02 12.77
CA GLN A 233 11.73 -8.53 14.11
C GLN A 233 10.23 -8.80 14.25
N LEU A 234 9.37 -7.94 13.69
CA LEU A 234 7.92 -8.15 13.70
C LEU A 234 7.53 -9.38 12.85
N MET A 235 8.15 -9.54 11.69
CA MET A 235 7.98 -10.71 10.82
C MET A 235 8.39 -12.01 11.53
N LYS A 236 9.53 -12.03 12.23
CA LYS A 236 9.97 -13.19 13.03
C LYS A 236 8.93 -13.60 14.08
N ARG A 237 8.23 -12.64 14.70
CA ARG A 237 7.18 -12.91 15.71
C ARG A 237 5.91 -13.55 15.13
N VAL A 238 5.64 -13.39 13.84
CA VAL A 238 4.56 -14.13 13.16
C VAL A 238 5.02 -15.45 12.55
N ARG A 239 6.29 -15.83 12.73
CA ARG A 239 6.93 -16.98 12.07
C ARG A 239 6.83 -16.87 10.54
N ALA A 240 7.24 -15.72 10.02
CA ALA A 240 7.19 -15.39 8.60
C ALA A 240 7.76 -16.50 7.70
N GLU A 241 7.05 -16.78 6.61
CA GLU A 241 7.38 -17.75 5.56
C GLU A 241 7.73 -17.01 4.26
N PRO A 242 8.69 -17.50 3.45
CA PRO A 242 9.05 -16.95 2.13
C PRO A 242 7.83 -16.79 1.21
N GLU A 243 7.99 -16.01 0.13
CA GLU A 243 6.90 -15.28 -0.55
C GLU A 243 6.44 -14.07 0.26
N TYR A 244 7.42 -13.23 0.60
CA TYR A 244 7.25 -11.98 1.32
C TYR A 244 6.73 -10.90 0.39
N THR A 245 5.57 -10.33 0.69
CA THR A 245 5.02 -9.19 -0.06
C THR A 245 5.03 -7.95 0.83
N LEU A 246 5.76 -6.92 0.40
CA LEU A 246 5.92 -5.66 1.12
C LEU A 246 4.99 -4.62 0.54
N ILE A 247 4.19 -3.99 1.39
CA ILE A 247 3.20 -2.97 1.01
C ILE A 247 3.25 -1.77 1.96
N GLY A 248 2.54 -0.71 1.63
CA GLY A 248 2.43 0.48 2.47
C GLY A 248 3.30 1.64 1.98
N GLY A 249 3.01 2.82 2.52
CA GLY A 249 3.53 4.10 2.00
C GLY A 249 5.04 4.26 1.99
N ILE A 250 5.76 3.57 2.89
CA ILE A 250 7.23 3.64 2.94
C ILE A 250 7.87 2.87 1.79
N LEU A 251 7.20 1.83 1.28
CA LEU A 251 7.73 0.95 0.25
C LEU A 251 7.80 1.62 -1.13
N ARG A 252 7.32 2.85 -1.26
CA ARG A 252 7.59 3.72 -2.42
C ARG A 252 9.08 4.09 -2.55
N PHE A 253 9.84 3.91 -1.47
CA PHE A 253 11.27 4.09 -1.43
C PHE A 253 11.94 2.74 -1.68
N GLU A 254 12.51 2.54 -2.87
CA GLU A 254 13.13 1.27 -3.27
C GLU A 254 14.17 0.75 -2.27
N THR A 255 14.92 1.67 -1.65
CA THR A 255 15.88 1.37 -0.59
C THR A 255 15.27 0.57 0.56
N MET A 256 14.03 0.87 0.95
CA MET A 256 13.35 0.15 2.03
C MET A 256 13.13 -1.33 1.66
N GLY A 257 12.65 -1.60 0.44
CA GLY A 257 12.46 -2.96 -0.05
C GLY A 257 13.77 -3.74 -0.11
N ARG A 258 14.83 -3.09 -0.62
CA ARG A 258 16.18 -3.65 -0.68
C ARG A 258 16.72 -4.00 0.70
N SER A 259 16.64 -3.08 1.66
CA SER A 259 17.12 -3.33 3.03
C SER A 259 16.37 -4.49 3.70
N VAL A 260 15.05 -4.62 3.49
CA VAL A 260 14.30 -5.77 4.01
C VAL A 260 14.77 -7.07 3.37
N SER A 261 14.97 -7.09 2.05
CA SER A 261 15.49 -8.26 1.31
C SER A 261 16.87 -8.70 1.83
N GLU A 262 17.80 -7.75 1.99
CA GLU A 262 19.15 -8.00 2.50
C GLU A 262 19.14 -8.56 3.92
N VAL A 263 18.31 -8.02 4.83
CA VAL A 263 18.24 -8.48 6.22
C VAL A 263 17.52 -9.85 6.33
N LEU A 264 16.61 -10.16 5.41
CA LEU A 264 15.96 -11.47 5.33
C LEU A 264 16.81 -12.53 4.64
N ASP A 265 17.84 -12.12 3.87
CA ASP A 265 18.57 -12.99 2.94
C ASP A 265 17.62 -13.73 1.99
N ALA A 266 16.64 -12.99 1.45
CA ALA A 266 15.57 -13.54 0.61
C ALA A 266 15.01 -12.51 -0.36
N GLU A 267 14.49 -13.00 -1.49
CA GLU A 267 13.70 -12.19 -2.43
C GLU A 267 12.41 -11.69 -1.77
N VAL A 268 12.00 -10.48 -2.15
CA VAL A 268 10.77 -9.83 -1.67
C VAL A 268 9.97 -9.28 -2.85
N ASN A 269 8.66 -9.46 -2.78
CA ASN A 269 7.71 -8.89 -3.73
C ASN A 269 7.34 -7.47 -3.28
N VAL A 270 7.47 -6.49 -4.17
CA VAL A 270 7.02 -5.11 -3.94
C VAL A 270 6.19 -4.69 -5.15
N PRO A 271 4.93 -4.23 -4.98
CA PRO A 271 4.16 -3.68 -6.09
C PRO A 271 4.90 -2.53 -6.80
N ASP A 272 4.71 -2.38 -8.10
CA ASP A 272 5.39 -1.33 -8.87
C ASP A 272 4.86 0.08 -8.56
N GLY A 273 5.78 1.05 -8.51
CA GLY A 273 5.48 2.48 -8.41
C GLY A 273 4.56 2.82 -7.24
N GLU A 274 3.50 3.57 -7.51
CA GLU A 274 2.57 4.01 -6.46
C GLU A 274 1.67 2.89 -5.94
N MET A 275 1.59 1.75 -6.64
CA MET A 275 0.65 0.67 -6.33
C MET A 275 0.86 0.10 -4.91
N VAL A 276 2.09 0.21 -4.38
CA VAL A 276 2.42 -0.14 -2.99
C VAL A 276 1.50 0.50 -1.95
N GLN A 277 0.94 1.67 -2.27
CA GLN A 277 0.06 2.42 -1.37
C GLN A 277 -1.41 2.02 -1.48
N TYR A 278 -1.80 1.41 -2.61
CA TYR A 278 -3.19 1.13 -2.95
C TYR A 278 -3.63 -0.30 -2.63
N VAL A 279 -2.72 -1.16 -2.19
CA VAL A 279 -2.98 -2.61 -2.07
C VAL A 279 -4.19 -2.92 -1.18
N SER A 280 -4.36 -2.22 -0.05
CA SER A 280 -5.56 -2.40 0.79
C SER A 280 -6.85 -1.95 0.10
N ALA A 281 -6.84 -0.81 -0.60
CA ALA A 281 -8.00 -0.34 -1.36
C ALA A 281 -8.35 -1.29 -2.52
N LEU A 282 -7.34 -1.78 -3.25
CA LEU A 282 -7.51 -2.81 -4.27
C LEU A 282 -8.12 -4.09 -3.66
N GLY A 283 -7.62 -4.53 -2.51
CA GLY A 283 -8.18 -5.66 -1.79
C GLY A 283 -9.66 -5.50 -1.42
N CYS A 284 -10.09 -4.27 -1.12
CA CYS A 284 -11.51 -3.95 -0.92
C CYS A 284 -12.33 -4.09 -2.21
N ALA A 285 -11.86 -3.58 -3.34
CA ALA A 285 -12.55 -3.73 -4.62
C ALA A 285 -12.70 -5.22 -5.03
N ILE A 286 -11.67 -6.03 -4.79
CA ILE A 286 -11.70 -7.48 -5.02
C ILE A 286 -12.70 -8.17 -4.08
N LEU A 287 -12.75 -7.76 -2.81
CA LEU A 287 -13.71 -8.30 -1.85
C LEU A 287 -15.16 -7.90 -2.21
N ALA A 288 -15.35 -6.68 -2.72
CA ALA A 288 -16.62 -6.17 -3.19
C ALA A 288 -17.14 -7.06 -4.32
N ARG A 289 -16.26 -7.39 -5.28
CA ARG A 289 -16.54 -8.34 -6.36
C ARG A 289 -17.02 -9.69 -5.83
N ARG A 290 -16.21 -10.32 -4.97
CA ARG A 290 -16.52 -11.63 -4.40
C ARG A 290 -17.83 -11.63 -3.60
N ARG A 291 -18.19 -10.50 -3.01
CA ARG A 291 -19.46 -10.35 -2.29
C ARG A 291 -20.63 -10.31 -3.27
N LEU A 292 -20.53 -9.56 -4.36
CA LEU A 292 -21.52 -9.56 -5.43
C LEU A 292 -21.72 -10.96 -6.01
N ASP A 293 -20.64 -11.65 -6.40
CA ASP A 293 -20.71 -13.00 -6.98
C ASP A 293 -21.47 -13.98 -6.06
N ARG A 294 -21.20 -13.88 -4.75
CA ARG A 294 -21.92 -14.68 -3.75
C ARG A 294 -23.40 -14.32 -3.69
N LEU A 295 -23.75 -13.03 -3.62
CA LEU A 295 -25.14 -12.58 -3.58
C LEU A 295 -25.92 -13.01 -4.84
N ARG A 296 -25.27 -12.99 -6.01
CA ARG A 296 -25.83 -13.50 -7.27
C ARG A 296 -26.11 -15.00 -7.19
N SER A 297 -25.14 -15.78 -6.69
CA SER A 297 -25.30 -17.24 -6.54
C SER A 297 -26.37 -17.65 -5.52
N GLU A 298 -26.63 -16.80 -4.52
CA GLU A 298 -27.65 -17.02 -3.48
C GLU A 298 -29.05 -16.53 -3.88
N GLY A 299 -29.21 -15.93 -5.08
CA GLY A 299 -30.50 -15.38 -5.55
C GLY A 299 -30.93 -14.09 -4.86
N ASN A 300 -30.02 -13.40 -4.15
CA ASN A 300 -30.29 -12.22 -3.31
C ASN A 300 -30.04 -10.88 -4.01
N LEU A 301 -30.01 -10.83 -5.33
CA LEU A 301 -29.69 -9.62 -6.11
C LEU A 301 -30.68 -8.46 -5.85
N GLU A 302 -31.98 -8.74 -5.75
CA GLU A 302 -33.01 -7.69 -5.57
C GLU A 302 -32.89 -6.92 -4.25
N ALA A 303 -32.24 -7.50 -3.23
CA ALA A 303 -31.97 -6.87 -1.95
C ALA A 303 -30.64 -6.07 -1.90
N ALA A 304 -29.74 -6.28 -2.87
CA ALA A 304 -28.37 -5.76 -2.86
C ALA A 304 -28.16 -4.51 -3.73
N VAL A 305 -29.01 -4.29 -4.74
CA VAL A 305 -28.94 -3.14 -5.67
C VAL A 305 -29.98 -2.06 -5.30
N SER A 306 -30.80 -2.31 -4.27
CA SER A 306 -31.98 -1.49 -3.91
C SER A 306 -31.90 -0.82 -2.53
N ALA A 307 -30.72 -0.82 -1.88
CA ALA A 307 -30.50 -0.20 -0.57
C ALA A 307 -29.34 0.80 -0.64
#